data_AF-A0A1X7US37-F1
#
_entry.id   AF-A0A1X7US37-F1
#
_cell.length_a   1.000
_cell.length_b   1.000
_cell.length_c   1.000
_cell.angle_alpha   90.00
_cell.angle_beta   90.00
_cell.angle_gamma   90.00
#
_symmetry.space_group_name_H-M   'P 1'
#
loop_
_entity.id
_entity.type
_entity.pdbx_description
1 polymer ?
#
loop_
_entity_poly.entity_id
_entity_poly.type
_entity_poly.pdbx_seq_one_letter_code
_entity_poly.pdbx_strand_id
1 'polypeptide(L)'
;MATKPSSSSPGLRLKLEKELTCPVCLDHYTKPKTLLCLHSFCQHCLEGLPLDKKNETYYLSCPTCRHHTELPEEGAGTFPVAFHLHDLKEMYSLTKKTADLSNPQEATCSDHGKPLELFCETCDAVICSHCLARSHKHHEYNLITDTIKS
;
A
#
# COMPACT_ATOMS: atom_id res chain seq x y z
N MET A 1 -26.64 25.51 8.97
CA MET A 1 -25.68 25.43 7.84
C MET A 1 -24.65 24.37 8.17
N ALA A 2 -24.64 23.25 7.44
CA ALA A 2 -23.78 22.12 7.69
C ALA A 2 -22.46 22.29 6.92
N THR A 3 -21.35 22.42 7.64
CA THR A 3 -20.00 22.28 7.06
C THR A 3 -19.54 20.85 7.32
N LYS A 4 -19.73 19.99 6.31
CA LYS A 4 -19.16 18.64 6.27
C LYS A 4 -17.63 18.75 6.17
N PRO A 5 -16.84 18.07 7.01
CA PRO A 5 -15.41 17.93 6.78
C PRO A 5 -15.19 17.05 5.55
N SER A 6 -14.36 17.56 4.65
CA SER A 6 -14.01 16.97 3.36
C SER A 6 -13.37 15.59 3.55
N SER A 7 -14.14 14.58 3.19
CA SER A 7 -13.76 13.18 3.09
C SER A 7 -12.51 12.98 2.23
N SER A 8 -11.54 12.25 2.74
CA SER A 8 -10.51 11.54 1.97
C SER A 8 -11.18 10.76 0.84
N SER A 9 -10.95 11.17 -0.41
CA SER A 9 -11.59 10.57 -1.56
C SER A 9 -10.96 9.21 -1.88
N PRO A 10 -11.72 8.09 -1.84
CA PRO A 10 -11.19 6.76 -2.14
C PRO A 10 -10.57 6.66 -3.55
N GLY A 11 -10.99 7.53 -4.47
CA GLY A 11 -10.44 7.61 -5.82
C GLY A 11 -8.98 8.05 -5.91
N LEU A 12 -8.47 8.83 -4.95
CA LEU A 12 -7.06 9.24 -4.96
C LEU A 12 -6.12 8.08 -4.59
N ARG A 13 -6.56 7.18 -3.70
CA ARG A 13 -5.79 6.00 -3.29
C ARG A 13 -5.67 4.99 -4.43
N LEU A 14 -6.79 4.65 -5.06
CA LEU A 14 -6.80 3.74 -6.22
C LEU A 14 -5.95 4.26 -7.37
N LYS A 15 -5.88 5.59 -7.54
CA LYS A 15 -5.05 6.22 -8.56
C LYS A 15 -3.56 6.11 -8.20
N LEU A 16 -3.20 6.35 -6.94
CA LEU A 16 -1.81 6.24 -6.47
C LEU A 16 -1.31 4.79 -6.48
N GLU A 17 -2.15 3.81 -6.16
CA GLU A 17 -1.80 2.38 -6.23
C GLU A 17 -1.42 1.96 -7.65
N LYS A 18 -2.17 2.43 -8.65
CA LYS A 18 -1.85 2.18 -10.06
C LYS A 18 -0.51 2.79 -10.47
N GLU A 19 -0.20 4.01 -10.01
CA GLU A 19 1.09 4.67 -10.30
C GLU A 19 2.28 3.94 -9.61
N LEU A 20 2.03 3.16 -8.56
CA LEU A 20 3.04 2.39 -7.82
C LEU A 20 3.14 0.92 -8.28
N THR A 21 2.41 0.55 -9.32
CA THR A 21 2.34 -0.82 -9.84
C THR A 21 3.18 -0.96 -11.11
N CYS A 22 3.99 -2.01 -11.17
CA CYS A 22 4.75 -2.38 -12.34
C CYS A 22 3.83 -2.95 -13.43
N PRO A 23 3.85 -2.43 -14.67
CA PRO A 23 2.96 -2.90 -15.73
C PRO A 23 3.32 -4.29 -16.28
N VAL A 24 4.46 -4.88 -15.88
CA VAL A 24 4.90 -6.21 -16.34
C VAL A 24 4.47 -7.30 -15.38
N CYS A 25 4.78 -7.18 -14.08
CA CYS A 25 4.37 -8.18 -13.09
C CYS A 25 3.01 -7.88 -12.45
N LEU A 26 2.47 -6.68 -12.65
CA LEU A 26 1.23 -6.20 -12.03
C LEU A 26 1.27 -6.13 -10.49
N ASP A 27 2.48 -6.18 -9.93
CA ASP A 27 2.77 -5.99 -8.50
C ASP A 27 3.45 -4.63 -8.24
N HIS A 28 3.56 -4.25 -6.97
CA HIS A 28 4.29 -3.05 -6.57
C HIS A 28 5.75 -3.06 -7.05
N TYR A 29 6.25 -1.89 -7.44
CA TYR A 29 7.62 -1.74 -7.90
C TYR A 29 8.67 -2.22 -6.88
N THR A 30 9.49 -3.18 -7.28
CA THR A 30 10.64 -3.69 -6.52
C THR A 30 11.91 -3.36 -7.28
N LYS A 31 12.79 -2.55 -6.65
CA LYS A 31 14.00 -1.98 -7.28
C LYS A 31 13.71 -1.42 -8.69
N PRO A 32 12.84 -0.40 -8.81
CA PRO A 32 12.43 0.10 -10.12
C PRO A 32 13.57 0.77 -10.86
N LYS A 33 13.65 0.48 -12.15
CA LYS A 33 14.62 0.99 -13.10
C LYS A 33 13.88 1.72 -14.22
N THR A 34 14.39 2.89 -14.61
CA THR A 34 13.76 3.76 -15.60
C THR A 34 14.51 3.69 -16.93
N LEU A 35 13.78 3.37 -17.99
CA LEU A 35 14.31 3.35 -19.36
C LEU A 35 14.46 4.78 -19.91
N LEU A 36 15.16 4.94 -21.04
CA LEU A 36 15.32 6.24 -21.72
C LEU A 36 13.99 6.87 -22.14
N CYS A 37 12.96 6.05 -22.34
CA CYS A 37 11.59 6.49 -22.61
C CYS A 37 10.81 6.94 -21.36
N LEU A 38 11.48 7.06 -20.21
CA LEU A 38 10.93 7.47 -18.90
C LEU A 38 9.88 6.53 -18.31
N HIS A 39 9.75 5.31 -18.83
CA HIS A 39 8.94 4.28 -18.21
C HIS A 39 9.76 3.45 -17.23
N SER A 40 9.18 3.15 -16.08
CA SER A 40 9.81 2.39 -15.00
C SER A 40 9.26 0.97 -14.93
N PHE A 41 10.14 0.03 -14.57
CA PHE A 41 9.82 -1.39 -14.41
C PHE A 41 10.65 -1.96 -13.26
N CYS A 42 10.22 -3.06 -12.64
CA CYS A 42 11.07 -3.77 -11.68
C CYS A 42 12.34 -4.25 -12.39
N GLN A 43 13.48 -4.22 -11.69
CA GLN A 43 14.75 -4.73 -12.24
C GLN A 43 14.60 -6.17 -12.77
N HIS A 44 14.01 -7.06 -11.99
CA HIS A 44 13.78 -8.45 -12.40
C HIS A 44 12.86 -8.57 -13.63
N CYS A 45 11.91 -7.63 -13.79
CA CYS A 45 11.04 -7.61 -14.97
C CYS A 45 11.83 -7.23 -16.21
N LEU A 46 12.74 -6.24 -16.12
CA LEU A 46 13.60 -5.85 -17.24
C LEU A 46 14.56 -6.96 -17.63
N GLU A 47 15.15 -7.66 -16.65
CA GLU A 47 16.06 -8.78 -16.88
C GLU A 47 15.36 -9.97 -17.56
N GLY A 48 14.04 -10.11 -17.37
CA GLY A 48 13.22 -11.13 -18.01
C GLY A 48 12.62 -10.73 -19.37
N LEU A 49 12.86 -9.51 -19.86
CA LEU A 49 12.33 -9.09 -21.17
C LEU A 49 13.08 -9.75 -22.33
N PRO A 50 12.41 -10.01 -23.46
CA PRO A 50 13.09 -10.48 -24.66
C PRO A 50 14.09 -9.43 -25.14
N LEU A 51 15.29 -9.89 -25.49
CA LEU A 51 16.38 -9.07 -26.01
C LEU A 51 16.57 -9.32 -27.51
N ASP A 52 16.67 -8.24 -28.28
CA ASP A 52 17.05 -8.27 -29.68
C ASP A 52 18.56 -8.04 -29.82
N LYS A 53 19.27 -8.96 -30.48
CA LYS A 53 20.71 -8.80 -30.75
C LYS A 53 20.92 -8.22 -32.16
N LYS A 54 21.63 -7.09 -32.26
CA LYS A 54 22.05 -6.49 -33.54
C LYS A 54 23.49 -6.01 -33.41
N ASN A 55 24.36 -6.38 -34.37
CA ASN A 55 25.76 -5.90 -34.41
C ASN A 55 26.49 -6.02 -33.05
N GLU A 56 26.30 -7.15 -32.37
CA GLU A 56 26.88 -7.44 -31.04
C GLU A 56 26.32 -6.64 -29.86
N THR A 57 25.40 -5.70 -30.09
CA THR A 57 24.67 -5.00 -29.02
C THR A 57 23.29 -5.63 -28.78
N TYR A 58 22.82 -5.55 -27.54
CA TYR A 58 21.50 -6.04 -27.12
C TYR A 58 20.54 -4.86 -26.96
N TYR A 59 19.29 -5.05 -27.39
CA TYR A 59 18.23 -4.06 -27.27
C TYR A 59 17.04 -4.65 -26.54
N LEU A 60 16.43 -3.84 -25.67
CA LEU A 60 15.18 -4.14 -24.99
C LEU A 60 14.06 -3.26 -25.55
N SER A 61 12.89 -3.86 -25.69
CA SER A 61 11.67 -3.15 -26.11
C SER A 61 10.82 -2.81 -24.89
N CYS A 62 10.52 -1.52 -24.70
CA CYS A 62 9.66 -1.06 -23.61
C CYS A 62 8.24 -1.65 -23.74
N PRO A 63 7.72 -2.37 -22.73
CA PRO A 63 6.36 -2.92 -22.76
C PRO A 63 5.25 -1.87 -22.90
N THR A 64 5.49 -0.64 -22.45
CA THR A 64 4.48 0.43 -22.43
C THR A 64 4.40 1.20 -23.74
N CYS A 65 5.54 1.59 -24.31
CA CYS A 65 5.60 2.46 -25.49
C CYS A 65 6.33 1.87 -26.69
N ARG A 66 6.87 0.66 -26.57
CA ARG A 66 7.66 -0.04 -27.61
C ARG A 66 8.92 0.70 -28.06
N HIS A 67 9.39 1.65 -27.28
CA HIS A 67 10.68 2.29 -27.53
C HIS A 67 11.81 1.28 -27.29
N HIS A 68 12.79 1.25 -28.20
CA HIS A 68 13.94 0.36 -28.09
C HIS A 68 15.06 1.07 -27.35
N THR A 69 15.63 0.41 -26.36
CA THR A 69 16.74 0.94 -25.56
C THR A 69 17.90 -0.03 -25.64
N GLU A 70 19.10 0.49 -25.86
CA GLU A 70 20.32 -0.30 -25.81
C GLU A 70 20.58 -0.78 -24.38
N LEU A 71 20.86 -2.08 -24.24
CA LEU A 71 21.24 -2.67 -22.97
C LEU A 71 22.73 -2.40 -22.74
N PRO A 72 23.11 -1.74 -21.63
CA PRO A 72 24.52 -1.61 -21.25
C PRO A 72 25.16 -2.99 -21.06
N GLU A 73 26.49 -3.11 -21.29
CA GLU A 73 27.21 -4.38 -21.07
C GLU A 73 27.03 -4.95 -19.65
N GLU A 74 26.87 -4.06 -18.68
CA GLU A 74 26.63 -4.36 -17.27
C GLU A 74 25.18 -4.81 -16.96
N GLY A 75 24.30 -4.85 -17.96
CA GLY A 75 22.92 -5.31 -17.87
C GLY A 75 21.91 -4.25 -17.42
N ALA A 76 20.66 -4.66 -17.21
CA ALA A 76 19.53 -3.76 -16.90
C ALA A 76 19.61 -3.14 -15.49
N GLY A 77 20.52 -3.62 -14.66
CA GLY A 77 20.78 -3.08 -13.33
C GLY A 77 21.38 -1.67 -13.33
N THR A 78 21.99 -1.22 -14.43
CA THR A 78 22.63 0.10 -14.51
C THR A 78 21.66 1.23 -14.87
N PHE A 79 20.45 0.91 -15.31
CA PHE A 79 19.45 1.93 -15.58
C PHE A 79 19.16 2.79 -14.34
N PRO A 80 18.86 4.10 -14.53
CA PRO A 80 18.55 5.01 -13.43
C PRO A 80 17.44 4.47 -12.54
N VAL A 81 17.57 4.70 -11.23
CA VAL A 81 16.51 4.37 -10.28
C VAL A 81 15.38 5.39 -10.44
N ALA A 82 14.14 4.91 -10.39
CA ALA A 82 12.95 5.75 -10.41
C ALA A 82 12.75 6.47 -9.06
N PHE A 83 13.49 7.56 -8.82
CA PHE A 83 13.43 8.31 -7.55
C PHE A 83 12.02 8.79 -7.18
N HIS A 84 11.26 9.25 -8.17
CA HIS A 84 9.86 9.68 -7.99
C HIS A 84 8.96 8.60 -7.35
N LEU A 85 9.26 7.30 -7.53
CA LEU A 85 8.49 6.23 -6.89
C LEU A 85 8.73 6.14 -5.38
N HIS A 86 9.87 6.63 -4.88
CA HIS A 86 10.13 6.68 -3.44
C HIS A 86 9.18 7.69 -2.77
N ASP A 87 9.10 8.90 -3.31
CA ASP A 87 8.24 9.97 -2.78
C ASP A 87 6.76 9.57 -2.84
N LEU A 88 6.34 8.93 -3.95
CA LEU A 88 4.98 8.41 -4.09
C LEU A 88 4.68 7.28 -3.09
N LYS A 89 5.63 6.40 -2.81
CA LYS A 89 5.49 5.35 -1.77
C LYS A 89 5.38 5.94 -0.37
N GLU A 90 6.13 6.98 -0.08
CA GLU A 90 6.08 7.68 1.20
C GLU A 90 4.71 8.36 1.38
N MET A 91 4.24 9.11 0.38
CA MET A 91 2.90 9.70 0.38
C MET A 91 1.77 8.65 0.49
N TYR A 92 1.90 7.51 -0.20
CA TYR A 92 0.95 6.40 -0.06
C TYR A 92 0.96 5.82 1.37
N SER A 93 2.14 5.68 1.98
CA SER A 93 2.27 5.20 3.35
C SER A 93 1.68 6.18 4.37
N LEU A 94 1.80 7.47 4.12
CA LEU A 94 1.19 8.53 4.94
C LEU A 94 -0.32 8.58 4.76
N THR A 95 -0.84 8.42 3.55
CA THR A 95 -2.29 8.28 3.32
C THR A 95 -2.86 6.99 3.89
N LYS A 96 -2.06 5.92 3.97
CA LYS A 96 -2.38 4.72 4.77
C LYS A 96 -2.53 5.06 6.24
N LYS A 97 -1.56 5.78 6.82
CA LYS A 97 -1.60 6.26 8.20
C LYS A 97 -2.71 7.26 8.50
N THR A 98 -3.17 8.08 7.55
CA THR A 98 -4.27 9.03 7.79
C THR A 98 -5.67 8.44 7.64
N ALA A 99 -5.81 7.26 7.02
CA ALA A 99 -7.01 6.43 7.23
C ALA A 99 -6.99 5.72 8.59
N ASP A 100 -5.80 5.36 9.09
CA ASP A 100 -5.62 4.86 10.46
C ASP A 100 -5.85 5.94 11.53
N LEU A 101 -5.60 7.23 11.23
CA LEU A 101 -5.90 8.34 12.14
C LEU A 101 -7.37 8.81 12.09
N SER A 102 -8.21 8.15 11.28
CA SER A 102 -9.68 8.27 11.37
C SER A 102 -10.32 7.02 11.97
N ASN A 103 -9.54 6.03 12.40
CA ASN A 103 -10.08 4.82 13.03
C ASN A 103 -9.12 4.33 14.13
N PRO A 104 -9.30 4.76 15.39
CA PRO A 104 -8.60 4.14 16.49
C PRO A 104 -9.03 2.67 16.59
N GLN A 105 -8.13 1.76 16.20
CA GLN A 105 -8.12 0.33 16.54
C GLN A 105 -9.26 -0.53 15.95
N GLU A 106 -9.02 -1.14 14.78
CA GLU A 106 -9.61 -2.47 14.51
C GLU A 106 -8.80 -3.56 15.23
N ALA A 107 -8.58 -3.42 16.54
CA ALA A 107 -8.13 -4.55 17.34
C ALA A 107 -9.26 -5.58 17.28
N THR A 108 -9.00 -6.74 16.68
CA THR A 108 -10.02 -7.75 16.42
C THR A 108 -9.91 -8.86 17.47
N CYS A 109 -11.05 -9.29 18.02
CA CYS A 109 -11.11 -10.37 18.99
C CYS A 109 -10.57 -11.67 18.38
N SER A 110 -9.56 -12.28 19.01
CA SER A 110 -8.92 -13.50 18.53
C SER A 110 -9.86 -14.71 18.46
N ASP A 111 -10.91 -14.73 19.28
CA ASP A 111 -11.88 -15.85 19.35
C ASP A 111 -13.05 -15.67 18.35
N HIS A 112 -13.40 -14.42 18.03
CA HIS A 112 -14.64 -14.11 17.30
C HIS A 112 -14.44 -13.35 15.98
N GLY A 113 -13.24 -12.85 15.68
CA GLY A 113 -12.97 -12.09 14.46
C GLY A 113 -13.76 -10.77 14.38
N LYS A 114 -14.26 -10.24 15.50
CA LYS A 114 -15.06 -9.01 15.58
C LYS A 114 -14.27 -7.86 16.22
N PRO A 115 -14.56 -6.61 15.87
CA PRO A 115 -13.88 -5.45 16.44
C PRO A 115 -14.05 -5.42 17.96
N LEU A 116 -12.98 -5.08 18.66
CA LEU A 116 -12.94 -4.88 20.10
C LEU A 116 -13.31 -3.43 20.39
N GLU A 117 -14.58 -3.22 20.75
CA GLU A 117 -15.16 -1.88 20.89
C GLU A 117 -15.57 -1.58 22.34
N LEU A 118 -15.49 -2.57 23.25
CA LEU A 118 -16.00 -2.50 24.61
C LEU A 118 -14.88 -2.77 25.63
N PHE A 119 -14.81 -1.99 26.68
CA PHE A 119 -13.95 -2.24 27.84
C PHE A 119 -14.79 -2.79 28.99
N CYS A 120 -14.47 -4.00 29.44
CA CYS A 120 -15.12 -4.64 30.56
C CYS A 120 -14.41 -4.24 31.87
N GLU A 121 -15.09 -3.49 32.73
CA GLU A 121 -14.53 -2.99 33.99
C GLU A 121 -14.33 -4.11 35.01
N THR A 122 -15.19 -5.13 34.98
CA THR A 122 -15.08 -6.29 35.88
C THR A 122 -13.84 -7.15 35.58
N CYS A 123 -13.37 -7.16 34.33
CA CYS A 123 -12.27 -8.00 33.88
C CYS A 123 -11.02 -7.20 33.48
N ASP A 124 -11.07 -5.87 33.56
CA ASP A 124 -10.02 -4.96 33.08
C ASP A 124 -9.54 -5.31 31.66
N ALA A 125 -10.50 -5.61 30.76
CA ALA A 125 -10.20 -6.21 29.46
C ALA A 125 -11.03 -5.62 28.33
N VAL A 126 -10.39 -5.49 27.17
CA VAL A 126 -11.00 -5.03 25.92
C VAL A 126 -11.64 -6.23 25.21
N ILE A 127 -12.95 -6.16 24.94
CA ILE A 127 -13.77 -7.26 24.46
C ILE A 127 -14.63 -6.83 23.25
N CYS A 128 -15.10 -7.81 22.47
CA CYS A 128 -16.07 -7.57 21.41
C CYS A 128 -17.51 -7.80 21.91
N SER A 129 -18.50 -7.36 21.14
CA SER A 129 -19.93 -7.56 21.43
C SER A 129 -20.32 -9.03 21.66
N HIS A 130 -19.60 -9.97 21.05
CA HIS A 130 -19.86 -11.40 21.20
C HIS A 130 -19.30 -11.97 22.51
N CYS A 131 -18.14 -11.47 22.96
CA CYS A 131 -17.61 -11.77 24.29
C CYS A 131 -18.56 -11.25 25.37
N LEU A 132 -19.15 -10.07 25.17
CA LEU A 132 -20.19 -9.55 26.06
C LEU A 132 -21.38 -10.52 26.17
N ALA A 133 -21.92 -10.95 25.03
CA ALA A 133 -23.08 -11.84 25.01
C ALA A 133 -22.83 -13.24 25.59
N ARG A 134 -21.59 -13.75 25.49
CA ARG A 134 -21.23 -15.12 25.89
C ARG A 134 -20.65 -15.21 27.30
N SER A 135 -19.55 -14.52 27.55
CA SER A 135 -18.74 -14.72 28.75
C SER A 135 -18.81 -13.56 29.75
N HIS A 136 -19.30 -12.39 29.31
CA HIS A 136 -19.35 -11.16 30.13
C HIS A 136 -20.78 -10.62 30.27
N LYS A 137 -21.81 -11.47 30.18
CA LYS A 137 -23.23 -11.06 30.07
C LYS A 137 -23.74 -10.18 31.23
N HIS A 138 -23.09 -10.25 32.39
CA HIS A 138 -23.46 -9.50 33.60
C HIS A 138 -22.32 -8.63 34.13
N HIS A 139 -21.30 -8.36 33.31
CA HIS A 139 -20.19 -7.49 33.71
C HIS A 139 -20.47 -6.06 33.28
N GLU A 140 -19.96 -5.10 34.06
CA GLU A 140 -20.02 -3.70 33.68
C GLU A 140 -19.03 -3.43 32.55
N TYR A 141 -19.45 -2.62 31.57
CA TYR A 141 -18.64 -2.31 30.40
C TYR A 141 -18.91 -0.89 29.89
N ASN A 142 -17.91 -0.32 29.23
CA ASN A 142 -17.97 0.98 28.56
C ASN A 142 -17.53 0.88 27.10
N LEU A 143 -18.02 1.80 26.26
CA LEU A 143 -17.62 1.89 24.85
C LEU A 143 -16.28 2.63 24.75
N ILE A 144 -15.31 2.08 24.01
CA ILE A 144 -13.94 2.61 23.94
C ILE A 144 -13.86 3.93 23.13
N THR A 145 -14.95 4.35 22.47
CA THR A 145 -15.01 5.59 21.67
C THR A 145 -14.88 6.90 22.48
N ASP A 146 -14.73 6.85 23.80
CA ASP A 146 -14.72 8.05 24.66
C ASP A 146 -13.39 8.36 25.38
N THR A 147 -12.24 7.80 24.96
CA THR A 147 -10.95 8.08 25.63
C THR A 147 -9.87 8.70 24.73
N ILE A 148 -10.28 9.63 23.85
CA ILE A 148 -9.34 10.63 23.28
C ILE A 148 -9.94 12.03 23.49
N LYS A 149 -10.11 12.43 24.75
CA LYS A 149 -10.25 13.83 25.12
C LYS A 149 -9.85 14.05 26.57
N SER A 150 -8.55 14.16 26.81
CA SER A 150 -7.97 14.96 27.88
C SER A 150 -6.52 15.27 27.55
#